data_AF-A0A814ZJM3-F1
#
_entry.id   AF-A0A814ZJM3-F1
#
_cell.length_a   1.000
_cell.length_b   1.000
_cell.length_c   1.000
_cell.angle_alpha   90.00
_cell.angle_beta   90.00
_cell.angle_gamma   90.00
#
_symmetry.space_group_name_H-M   'P 1'
#
loop_
_entity.id
_entity.type
_entity.pdbx_description
1 polymer ?
#
loop_
_entity_poly.entity_id
_entity_poly.type
_entity_poly.pdbx_seq_one_letter_code
_entity_poly.pdbx_strand_id
1 'polypeptide(L)' 'MQCQTCSFNVTNRHCIAILVKNMINLQVLHIYCQEISEENRVEVIEWLKDDLPSTCFVTKDPYSANGIRIWI' A
#
# COMPACT_ATOMS: atom_id res chain seq x y z
N MET A 1 -18.99 12.94 -1.79
CA MET A 1 -17.52 12.78 -1.76
C MET A 1 -17.12 11.87 -2.91
N GLN A 2 -16.31 12.34 -3.86
CA GLN A 2 -15.73 11.49 -4.90
C GLN A 2 -14.41 10.94 -4.38
N CYS A 3 -14.31 9.62 -4.20
CA CYS A 3 -13.07 8.97 -3.81
C CYS A 3 -12.09 9.01 -4.98
N GLN A 4 -10.91 9.56 -4.77
CA GLN A 4 -9.82 9.47 -5.74
C GLN A 4 -9.04 8.19 -5.49
N THR A 5 -9.35 7.17 -6.27
CA THR A 5 -8.51 5.97 -6.33
C THR A 5 -7.35 6.28 -7.26
N CYS A 6 -6.12 6.16 -6.74
CA CYS A 6 -4.92 6.33 -7.54
C CYS A 6 -4.15 5.01 -7.57
N SER A 7 -3.78 4.57 -8.77
CA SER A 7 -3.03 3.33 -8.99
C SER A 7 -1.62 3.69 -9.45
N PHE A 8 -0.62 3.28 -8.68
CA PHE A 8 0.79 3.53 -8.99
C PHE A 8 1.55 2.21 -9.10
N ASN A 9 2.43 2.12 -10.09
CA ASN A 9 3.42 1.06 -10.12
C ASN A 9 4.59 1.48 -9.23
N VAL A 10 4.65 0.94 -8.02
CA VAL A 10 5.65 1.33 -7.03
C VAL A 10 6.87 0.44 -7.16
N THR A 11 7.97 1.01 -7.62
CA THR A 11 9.27 0.33 -7.73
C THR A 11 10.07 0.28 -6.42
N ASN A 12 9.75 1.13 -5.43
CA ASN A 12 10.49 1.22 -4.17
C ASN A 12 9.59 1.61 -2.99
N ARG A 13 9.79 0.97 -1.83
CA ARG A 13 9.08 1.21 -0.56
C ARG A 13 8.99 2.68 -0.16
N HIS A 14 10.04 3.45 -0.41
CA HIS A 14 10.10 4.86 0.00
C HIS A 14 9.04 5.72 -0.71
N CYS A 15 8.68 5.35 -1.94
CA CYS A 15 7.65 6.04 -2.70
C CYS A 15 6.26 5.88 -2.05
N ILE A 16 5.98 4.73 -1.41
CA ILE A 16 4.70 4.49 -0.72
C ILE A 16 4.58 5.42 0.49
N ALA A 17 5.62 5.48 1.32
CA ALA A 17 5.62 6.34 2.49
C ALA A 17 5.47 7.82 2.12
N ILE A 18 6.15 8.27 1.05
CA ILE A 18 6.02 9.63 0.52
C ILE A 18 4.59 9.89 0.02
N LEU A 19 3.98 8.95 -0.70
CA LEU A 19 2.61 9.09 -1.19
C LEU A 19 1.61 9.22 -0.04
N VAL A 20 1.66 8.31 0.92
CA VAL A 20 0.79 8.30 2.11
C VAL A 20 0.93 9.60 2.89
N LYS A 21 2.17 10.10 3.06
CA LYS A 21 2.43 11.33 3.82
C LYS A 21 1.96 12.60 3.13
N ASN A 22 2.08 12.68 1.80
CA ASN A 22 1.82 13.92 1.06
C ASN A 22 0.39 14.01 0.50
N MET A 23 -0.30 12.88 0.31
CA MET A 23 -1.68 12.88 -0.19
C MET A 23 -2.68 12.88 0.97
N ILE A 24 -2.87 14.04 1.59
CA ILE A 24 -3.75 14.23 2.77
C ILE A 24 -5.22 13.82 2.58
N ASN A 25 -5.68 13.70 1.32
CA ASN A 25 -7.05 13.29 0.98
C ASN A 25 -7.13 11.82 0.52
N LEU A 26 -6.01 11.10 0.53
CA LEU A 26 -5.96 9.70 0.14
C LEU A 26 -6.54 8.87 1.27
N GLN A 27 -7.59 8.11 1.00
CA GLN A 27 -8.21 7.19 1.97
C GLN A 27 -7.74 5.75 1.79
N VAL A 28 -7.44 5.37 0.54
CA VAL A 28 -7.01 4.02 0.20
C VAL A 28 -5.95 4.07 -0.88
N LEU A 29 -4.85 3.36 -0.67
CA LEU A 29 -3.83 3.10 -1.67
C LEU A 29 -3.83 1.60 -2.00
N HIS A 30 -3.93 1.29 -3.29
CA HIS A 30 -3.77 -0.07 -3.80
C HIS A 30 -2.40 -0.19 -4.44
N ILE A 31 -1.62 -1.16 -3.98
CA ILE A 31 -0.30 -1.46 -4.51
C ILE A 31 -0.39 -2.81 -5.19
N TYR A 32 -0.02 -2.84 -6.47
CA TYR A 32 0.11 -4.08 -7.21
C TYR A 32 1.58 -4.44 -7.31
N CYS A 33 1.97 -5.59 -6.76
CA CYS A 33 3.32 -6.10 -6.88
C CYS A 33 3.36 -7.13 -8.00
N GLN A 34 4.07 -6.83 -9.09
CA GLN A 34 4.25 -7.81 -10.16
C GLN A 34 5.15 -8.95 -9.64
N GLU A 35 4.69 -10.19 -9.78
CA GLU A 35 5.48 -11.41 -9.49
C GLU A 35 6.01 -11.53 -8.04
N ILE A 36 5.29 -11.03 -7.03
CA ILE A 36 5.67 -11.23 -5.64
C ILE A 36 5.23 -12.61 -5.13
N SER A 37 6.14 -13.35 -4.47
CA SER A 37 5.78 -14.56 -3.74
C SER A 37 4.93 -14.22 -2.50
N GLU A 38 4.21 -15.20 -1.95
CA GLU A 38 3.40 -14.95 -0.75
C GLU A 38 4.26 -14.54 0.46
N GLU A 39 5.41 -15.18 0.65
CA GLU A 39 6.36 -14.88 1.73
C GLU A 39 6.88 -13.45 1.64
N ASN A 40 7.35 -13.05 0.45
CA ASN A 40 7.84 -11.68 0.21
C ASN A 40 6.73 -10.65 0.42
N ARG A 41 5.48 -10.99 0.09
CA ARG A 41 4.34 -10.09 0.34
C ARG A 41 4.08 -9.89 1.82
N VAL A 42 4.17 -10.94 2.63
CA VAL A 42 4.04 -10.81 4.10
C VAL A 42 5.14 -9.91 4.64
N GLU A 43 6.38 -10.12 4.21
CA GLU A 43 7.52 -9.27 4.58
C GLU A 43 7.30 -7.79 4.20
N VAL A 44 6.83 -7.51 2.97
CA VAL A 44 6.50 -6.15 2.54
C VAL A 44 5.38 -5.53 3.37
N ILE A 45 4.35 -6.31 3.74
CA ILE A 45 3.27 -5.83 4.61
C ILE A 45 3.82 -5.42 5.98
N GLU A 46 4.66 -6.26 6.59
CA GLU A 46 5.27 -5.95 7.89
C GLU A 46 6.17 -4.71 7.80
N TRP A 47 7.01 -4.60 6.76
CA TRP A 47 7.82 -3.40 6.53
C TRP A 47 6.97 -2.13 6.37
N LEU A 48 5.85 -2.21 5.65
CA LEU A 48 4.96 -1.08 5.49
C LEU A 48 4.27 -0.69 6.80
N LYS A 49 3.97 -1.64 7.68
CA LYS A 49 3.43 -1.34 9.01
C LYS A 49 4.47 -0.62 9.89
N ASP A 50 5.75 -0.93 9.73
CA ASP A 50 6.83 -0.29 10.48
C ASP A 50 7.13 1.13 9.96
N ASP A 51 7.11 1.34 8.64
CA ASP A 51 7.46 2.63 8.01
C ASP A 51 6.29 3.64 7.96
N LEU A 52 5.04 3.18 7.98
CA LEU A 52 3.86 4.05 7.85
C LEU A 52 3.33 4.54 9.21
N PRO A 53 2.62 5.68 9.24
CA PRO A 53 1.94 6.13 10.45
C PRO A 53 1.01 5.05 11.00
N SER A 54 0.91 4.94 12.32
CA SER A 54 0.04 3.95 12.98
C SER A 54 -1.46 4.15 12.71
N THR A 55 -1.85 5.25 12.07
CA THR A 55 -3.21 5.49 11.57
C THR A 55 -3.51 4.68 10.31
N CYS A 56 -2.47 4.19 9.62
CA CYS A 56 -2.62 3.41 8.41
C CYS A 56 -2.89 1.93 8.74
N PHE A 57 -3.77 1.30 7.97
CA PHE A 57 -4.06 -0.13 8.06
C PHE A 57 -3.61 -0.84 6.78
N VAL A 58 -2.58 -1.69 6.89
CA VAL A 58 -1.97 -2.39 5.76
C VAL A 58 -2.40 -3.86 5.74
N THR A 59 -2.99 -4.31 4.64
CA THR A 59 -3.46 -5.70 4.46
C THR A 59 -3.18 -6.24 3.07
N LYS A 60 -3.29 -7.57 2.91
CA LYS A 60 -3.45 -8.18 1.58
C LYS A 60 -4.71 -7.62 0.90
N ASP A 61 -4.68 -7.41 -0.41
CA ASP A 61 -5.89 -7.03 -1.16
C ASP A 61 -6.78 -8.27 -1.36
N PRO A 62 -8.03 -8.28 -0.85
CA PRO A 62 -8.92 -9.44 -0.99
C PRO A 62 -9.31 -9.74 -2.44
N TYR A 63 -9.13 -8.78 -3.36
CA TYR A 63 -9.51 -8.95 -4.77
C TYR A 63 -8.31 -9.17 -5.70
N SER A 64 -7.08 -9.12 -5.20
CA SER A 64 -5.87 -9.28 -6.01
C SER A 64 -4.86 -10.20 -5.33
N ALA A 65 -4.54 -11.32 -6.00
CA ALA A 65 -3.61 -12.32 -5.51
C ALA A 65 -2.22 -11.74 -5.20
N ASN A 66 -1.84 -10.63 -5.84
CA ASN A 66 -0.56 -9.95 -5.65
C ASN A 66 -0.73 -8.49 -5.17
N GLY A 67 -1.91 -8.14 -4.68
CA GLY A 67 -2.23 -6.80 -4.21
C GLY A 67 -1.98 -6.62 -2.72
N ILE A 68 -1.58 -5.40 -2.35
CA ILE A 68 -1.56 -4.89 -0.98
C ILE A 68 -2.49 -3.67 -0.95
N ARG A 69 -3.32 -3.60 0.09
CA ARG A 69 -4.20 -2.47 0.33
C ARG A 69 -3.77 -1.74 1.60
N ILE A 70 -3.71 -0.41 1.51
CA ILE A 70 -3.41 0.48 2.62
C ILE A 70 -4.58 1.42 2.80
N TRP A 71 -5.17 1.42 3.99
CA TRP A 71 -6.15 2.41 4.42
C TRP A 71 -5.42 3.51 5.19
N ILE A 72 -5.76 4.76 4.95
CA ILE A 72 -5.09 5.96 5.51
C ILE A 72 -6.11 6.81 6.24
#